data_AF-M0HW95-F1
#
_entry.id   AF-M0HW95-F1
#
_cell.length_a   1.000
_cell.length_b   1.000
_cell.length_c   1.000
_cell.angle_alpha   90.00
_cell.angle_beta   90.00
_cell.angle_gamma   90.00
#
_symmetry.space_group_name_H-M   'P 1'
#
loop_
_entity.id
_entity.type
_entity.pdbx_description
1 polymer ?
#
loop_
_entity_poly.entity_id
_entity_poly.type
_entity_poly.pdbx_seq_one_letter_code
_entity_poly.pdbx_strand_id
1 'polypeptide(L)'
;GEQVTESTVTDATTDSSTDGSTDSTTDSTDSQNELRLVGTGVETQYEVAVSGTLEASGDTVEQWDDVSESSATGWVTTDGVEDTYAFTGTITSLSFLEGEAEVYVNGTRVDPAVFSLPNTLVVEGDGAETTYEFMVSGDILNDPLVGATESDDSLTNGKAKGSVTDGIDAFRFSGDIKKMNLVGDAALTFEDNDG
;
A
#
# COMPACT_ATOMS: atom_id res chain seq x y z
N GLY A 1 -35.46 49.58 -43.84
CA GLY A 1 -36.72 50.06 -43.23
C GLY A 1 -36.82 49.40 -41.88
N GLU A 2 -36.60 50.19 -40.86
CA GLU A 2 -36.64 49.90 -39.42
C GLU A 2 -37.96 49.27 -38.98
N GLN A 3 -37.92 48.37 -37.99
CA GLN A 3 -38.86 48.39 -36.87
C GLN A 3 -38.16 47.81 -35.63
N VAL A 4 -37.81 48.71 -34.71
CA VAL A 4 -37.57 48.44 -33.30
C VAL A 4 -38.92 48.60 -32.60
N THR A 5 -39.23 47.73 -31.63
CA THR A 5 -40.23 48.06 -30.61
C THR A 5 -39.63 47.75 -29.23
N GLU A 6 -39.29 48.82 -28.52
CA GLU A 6 -39.22 48.96 -27.06
C GLU A 6 -40.59 48.60 -26.45
N SER A 7 -40.84 48.26 -25.18
CA SER A 7 -40.18 48.16 -23.87
C SER A 7 -41.11 47.20 -23.07
N THR A 8 -40.73 46.54 -21.98
CA THR A 8 -40.87 47.10 -20.62
C THR A 8 -40.11 46.27 -19.60
N VAL A 9 -39.35 47.02 -18.80
CA VAL A 9 -38.72 46.69 -17.53
C VAL A 9 -39.74 46.07 -16.56
N THR A 10 -39.32 45.02 -15.85
CA THR A 10 -39.89 44.71 -14.53
C THR A 10 -38.72 44.38 -13.61
N ASP A 11 -38.29 45.41 -12.87
CA ASP A 11 -37.52 45.25 -11.64
C ASP A 11 -38.40 44.54 -10.62
N ALA A 12 -37.93 43.38 -10.14
CA ALA A 12 -38.34 42.83 -8.86
C ALA A 12 -37.06 42.41 -8.14
N THR A 13 -36.61 43.29 -7.26
CA THR A 13 -35.54 43.06 -6.29
C THR A 13 -35.92 41.93 -5.34
N THR A 14 -35.07 40.91 -5.25
CA THR A 14 -34.97 40.07 -4.06
C THR A 14 -33.49 39.93 -3.73
N ASP A 15 -33.09 40.64 -2.67
CA ASP A 15 -31.82 40.51 -1.99
C ASP A 15 -31.90 39.33 -1.02
N SER A 16 -30.99 38.37 -1.17
CA SER A 16 -30.51 37.53 -0.09
C SER A 16 -29.21 36.87 -0.52
N SER A 17 -28.10 37.51 -0.17
CA SER A 17 -26.79 36.85 -0.08
C SER A 17 -26.88 35.75 0.98
N THR A 18 -26.51 34.51 0.69
CA THR A 18 -25.90 33.60 1.67
C THR A 18 -25.13 32.48 0.95
N ASP A 19 -23.88 32.44 1.39
CA ASP A 19 -22.82 31.48 1.23
C ASP A 19 -23.25 30.01 1.23
N GLY A 20 -22.47 29.24 0.48
CA GLY A 20 -22.58 27.81 0.34
C GLY A 20 -21.53 27.34 -0.64
N SER A 21 -20.27 27.68 -0.37
CA SER A 21 -19.17 26.84 -0.86
C SER A 21 -19.52 25.42 -0.45
N THR A 22 -19.93 24.59 -1.39
CA THR A 22 -19.86 23.15 -1.25
C THR A 22 -18.37 22.83 -1.20
N ASP A 23 -17.82 22.99 0.00
CA ASP A 23 -16.64 22.25 0.43
C ASP A 23 -17.07 20.80 0.31
N SER A 24 -16.74 20.22 -0.84
CA SER A 24 -16.68 18.77 -0.97
C SER A 24 -15.52 18.34 -0.08
N THR A 25 -15.75 18.33 1.23
CA THR A 25 -15.02 17.43 2.10
C THR A 25 -15.44 16.06 1.59
N THR A 26 -14.66 15.56 0.64
CA THR A 26 -14.59 14.13 0.39
C THR A 26 -14.15 13.56 1.73
N ASP A 27 -15.14 13.22 2.56
CA ASP A 27 -15.03 12.24 3.62
C ASP A 27 -14.77 10.92 2.88
N SER A 28 -13.59 10.82 2.27
CA SER A 28 -12.93 9.55 2.11
C SER A 28 -12.75 9.11 3.55
N THR A 29 -13.67 8.27 4.04
CA THR A 29 -13.35 7.38 5.14
C THR A 29 -12.21 6.52 4.61
N ASP A 30 -11.00 7.06 4.63
CA ASP A 30 -9.80 6.32 4.26
C ASP A 30 -9.85 5.13 5.20
N SER A 31 -10.11 3.96 4.62
CA SER A 31 -10.45 2.80 5.41
C SER A 31 -9.23 2.51 6.26
N GLN A 32 -9.38 2.66 7.57
CA GLN A 32 -8.26 2.62 8.48
C GLN A 32 -7.63 1.23 8.39
N ASN A 33 -6.37 1.19 7.98
CA ASN A 33 -5.57 -0.02 7.90
C ASN A 33 -5.01 -0.37 9.28
N GLU A 34 -4.73 -1.65 9.50
CA GLU A 34 -4.06 -2.15 10.70
C GLU A 34 -2.64 -2.58 10.35
N LEU A 35 -1.66 -2.14 11.15
CA LEU A 35 -0.32 -2.70 11.21
C LEU A 35 -0.15 -3.37 12.57
N ARG A 36 0.34 -4.60 12.58
CA ARG A 36 0.63 -5.35 13.80
C ARG A 36 2.04 -5.92 13.75
N LEU A 37 2.86 -5.56 14.72
CA LEU A 37 4.21 -6.09 14.90
C LEU A 37 4.19 -7.05 16.08
N VAL A 38 4.59 -8.31 15.88
CA VAL A 38 4.53 -9.35 16.91
C VAL A 38 5.94 -9.84 17.23
N GLY A 39 6.33 -9.70 18.49
CA GLY A 39 7.63 -10.15 18.99
C GLY A 39 7.79 -11.66 18.85
N THR A 40 9.03 -12.09 18.59
CA THR A 40 9.43 -13.49 18.38
C THR A 40 10.20 -14.07 19.58
N GLY A 41 10.25 -13.33 20.69
CA GLY A 41 11.06 -13.65 21.87
C GLY A 41 12.50 -13.13 21.81
N VAL A 42 12.86 -12.38 20.77
CA VAL A 42 14.11 -11.61 20.68
C VAL A 42 13.77 -10.13 20.81
N GLU A 43 14.58 -9.41 21.60
CA GLU A 43 14.46 -7.96 21.74
C GLU A 43 14.57 -7.29 20.38
N THR A 44 13.48 -6.65 19.93
CA THR A 44 13.38 -6.09 18.58
C THR A 44 12.94 -4.64 18.66
N GLN A 45 13.74 -3.76 18.07
CA GLN A 45 13.40 -2.36 17.88
C GLN A 45 12.97 -2.13 16.44
N TYR A 46 11.85 -1.46 16.23
CA TYR A 46 11.36 -1.11 14.90
C TYR A 46 11.25 0.40 14.70
N GLU A 47 11.26 0.78 13.44
CA GLU A 47 10.85 2.10 12.96
C GLU A 47 9.87 1.91 11.79
N VAL A 48 8.76 2.64 11.82
CA VAL A 48 7.74 2.62 10.76
C VAL A 48 7.31 4.03 10.38
N ALA A 49 7.05 4.24 9.09
CA ALA A 49 6.43 5.46 8.59
C ALA A 49 5.34 5.12 7.56
N VAL A 50 4.32 5.98 7.52
CA VAL A 50 3.20 5.90 6.58
C VAL A 50 3.03 7.21 5.82
N SER A 51 2.36 7.16 4.68
CA SER A 51 2.04 8.35 3.88
C SER A 51 0.86 9.16 4.42
N GLY A 52 0.04 8.55 5.28
CA GLY A 52 -1.08 9.20 5.97
C GLY A 52 -0.83 9.40 7.46
N THR A 53 -1.86 9.16 8.26
CA THR A 53 -1.81 9.22 9.72
C THR A 53 -1.49 7.86 10.32
N LEU A 54 -0.82 7.82 11.47
CA LEU A 54 -0.51 6.65 12.27
C LEU A 54 -0.92 6.91 13.72
N GLU A 55 -1.68 6.00 14.32
CA GLU A 55 -2.10 6.08 15.72
C GLU A 55 -1.97 4.71 16.39
N ALA A 56 -1.63 4.69 17.67
CA ALA A 56 -1.66 3.46 18.45
C ALA A 56 -3.11 2.92 18.50
N SER A 57 -3.26 1.62 18.28
CA SER A 57 -4.54 0.92 18.31
C SER A 57 -4.66 0.09 19.59
N GLY A 58 -5.58 0.49 20.48
CA GLY A 58 -5.77 -0.16 21.77
C GLY A 58 -4.66 0.15 22.78
N ASP A 59 -4.42 -0.79 23.69
CA ASP A 59 -3.48 -0.64 24.82
C ASP A 59 -2.21 -1.50 24.65
N THR A 60 -1.90 -1.93 23.42
CA THR A 60 -0.75 -2.82 23.18
C THR A 60 0.56 -2.07 23.00
N VAL A 61 0.50 -0.84 22.47
CA VAL A 61 1.65 0.07 22.35
C VAL A 61 1.96 0.69 23.70
N GLU A 62 3.23 0.75 24.04
CA GLU A 62 3.65 1.14 25.38
C GLU A 62 3.95 2.63 25.50
N GLN A 63 3.80 3.16 26.71
CA GLN A 63 3.97 4.60 26.97
C GLN A 63 5.38 5.16 26.74
N TRP A 64 6.36 4.28 26.51
CA TRP A 64 7.74 4.63 26.20
C TRP A 64 8.07 4.53 24.70
N ASP A 65 7.16 4.02 23.88
CA ASP A 65 7.26 4.10 22.44
C ASP A 65 7.01 5.54 21.99
N ASP A 66 7.67 5.93 20.90
CA ASP A 66 7.50 7.25 20.29
C ASP A 66 6.56 7.11 19.10
N VAL A 67 5.36 7.69 19.22
CA VAL A 67 4.34 7.68 18.17
C VAL A 67 4.06 9.12 17.76
N SER A 68 4.33 9.41 16.49
CA SER A 68 4.05 10.69 15.85
C SER A 68 2.85 10.58 14.90
N GLU A 69 2.47 11.70 14.27
CA GLU A 69 1.33 11.75 13.35
C GLU A 69 1.45 10.74 12.18
N SER A 70 2.66 10.41 11.72
CA SER A 70 2.87 9.56 10.54
C SER A 70 4.00 8.54 10.70
N SER A 71 4.52 8.36 11.92
CA SER A 71 5.63 7.44 12.18
C SER A 71 5.62 6.94 13.62
N ALA A 72 6.23 5.77 13.86
CA ALA A 72 6.48 5.28 15.20
C ALA A 72 7.83 4.58 15.32
N THR A 73 8.42 4.65 16.51
CA THR A 73 9.52 3.80 16.93
C THR A 73 9.17 3.15 18.25
N GLY A 74 9.34 1.84 18.36
CA GLY A 74 9.00 1.11 19.56
C GLY A 74 9.75 -0.22 19.69
N TRP A 75 9.40 -0.98 20.72
CA TRP A 75 10.06 -2.24 21.06
C TRP A 75 9.06 -3.38 21.25
N VAL A 76 9.26 -4.48 20.53
CA VAL A 76 8.59 -5.76 20.83
C VAL A 76 9.62 -6.77 21.32
N THR A 77 9.54 -7.14 22.60
CA THR A 77 10.65 -7.84 23.28
C THR A 77 10.38 -9.31 23.58
N THR A 78 9.11 -9.68 23.75
CA THR A 78 8.68 -11.00 24.20
C THR A 78 7.85 -11.68 23.12
N ASP A 79 7.94 -13.01 23.05
CA ASP A 79 7.16 -13.81 22.11
C ASP A 79 5.65 -13.59 22.30
N GLY A 80 4.97 -13.22 21.21
CA GLY A 80 3.53 -12.95 21.18
C GLY A 80 3.08 -11.62 21.80
N VAL A 81 4.00 -10.80 22.32
CA VAL A 81 3.69 -9.39 22.63
C VAL A 81 3.65 -8.62 21.31
N GLU A 82 2.66 -7.74 21.17
CA GLU A 82 2.41 -7.07 19.90
C GLU A 82 2.19 -5.57 20.07
N ASP A 83 2.66 -4.80 19.10
CA ASP A 83 2.32 -3.40 18.92
C ASP A 83 1.37 -3.27 17.74
N THR A 84 0.20 -2.68 17.96
CA THR A 84 -0.84 -2.51 16.95
C THR A 84 -1.03 -1.04 16.66
N TYR A 85 -1.03 -0.69 15.37
CA TYR A 85 -1.25 0.65 14.87
C TYR A 85 -2.41 0.68 13.89
N ALA A 86 -3.22 1.72 14.00
CA ALA A 86 -4.17 2.13 12.99
C ALA A 86 -3.51 3.16 12.07
N PHE A 87 -3.65 3.02 10.75
CA PHE A 87 -3.07 3.98 9.80
C PHE A 87 -3.94 4.27 8.59
N THR A 88 -3.70 5.40 7.95
CA THR A 88 -4.26 5.79 6.64
C THR A 88 -3.17 5.87 5.59
N GLY A 89 -3.53 5.84 4.30
CA GLY A 89 -2.57 5.72 3.22
C GLY A 89 -1.82 4.38 3.20
N THR A 90 -0.52 4.42 2.94
CA THR A 90 0.36 3.26 2.74
C THR A 90 1.58 3.30 3.65
N ILE A 91 2.15 2.13 3.98
CA ILE A 91 3.46 2.05 4.65
C ILE A 91 4.53 2.47 3.64
N THR A 92 5.28 3.51 3.99
CA THR A 92 6.37 4.03 3.15
C THR A 92 7.73 3.48 3.55
N SER A 93 7.87 3.04 4.81
CA SER A 93 9.05 2.35 5.30
C SER A 93 8.73 1.57 6.56
N LEU A 94 9.31 0.38 6.70
CA LEU A 94 9.33 -0.37 7.94
C LEU A 94 10.67 -1.10 8.02
N SER A 95 11.40 -0.91 9.10
CA SER A 95 12.68 -1.57 9.33
C SER A 95 12.85 -1.97 10.78
N PHE A 96 13.69 -2.99 11.01
CA PHE A 96 14.18 -3.34 12.34
C PHE A 96 15.57 -2.74 12.54
N LEU A 97 15.72 -1.95 13.61
CA LEU A 97 17.00 -1.38 14.03
C LEU A 97 17.81 -2.42 14.84
N GLU A 98 17.10 -3.30 15.54
CA GLU A 98 17.62 -4.45 16.28
C GLU A 98 16.57 -5.57 16.23
N GLY A 99 17.02 -6.83 16.21
CA GLY A 99 16.13 -7.99 16.23
C GLY A 99 15.28 -8.15 14.96
N GLU A 100 14.27 -9.01 15.05
CA GLU A 100 13.27 -9.25 14.01
C GLU A 100 11.93 -9.63 14.65
N ALA A 101 10.85 -9.08 14.11
CA ALA A 101 9.48 -9.36 14.51
C ALA A 101 8.65 -9.86 13.32
N GLU A 102 7.52 -10.50 13.60
CA GLU A 102 6.53 -10.77 12.56
C GLU A 102 5.75 -9.49 12.27
N VAL A 103 5.52 -9.22 10.98
CA VAL A 103 4.75 -8.05 10.55
C VAL A 103 3.47 -8.50 9.86
N TYR A 104 2.35 -7.93 10.27
CA TYR A 104 1.05 -8.13 9.66
C TYR A 104 0.46 -6.80 9.25
N VAL A 105 -0.07 -6.71 8.04
CA VAL A 105 -0.84 -5.56 7.55
C VAL A 105 -2.23 -6.06 7.18
N ASN A 106 -3.26 -5.53 7.83
CA ASN A 106 -4.64 -5.98 7.67
C ASN A 106 -4.79 -7.51 7.85
N GLY A 107 -4.02 -8.10 8.76
CA GLY A 107 -3.98 -9.54 9.01
C GLY A 107 -3.15 -10.38 8.02
N THR A 108 -2.63 -9.79 6.95
CA THR A 108 -1.72 -10.45 6.01
C THR A 108 -0.28 -10.34 6.50
N ARG A 109 0.40 -11.48 6.67
CA ARG A 109 1.81 -11.52 7.07
C ARG A 109 2.69 -11.04 5.91
N VAL A 110 3.62 -10.13 6.18
CA VAL A 110 4.54 -9.56 5.19
C VAL A 110 5.99 -9.67 5.64
N ASP A 111 6.90 -9.77 4.67
CA ASP A 111 8.31 -9.47 4.92
C ASP A 111 8.48 -7.95 4.87
N PRO A 112 8.94 -7.27 5.94
CA PRO A 112 9.08 -5.81 5.94
C PRO A 112 10.05 -5.28 4.88
N ALA A 113 10.98 -6.09 4.38
CA ALA A 113 11.86 -5.68 3.30
C ALA A 113 11.11 -5.30 2.01
N VAL A 114 9.85 -5.73 1.83
CA VAL A 114 9.01 -5.30 0.69
C VAL A 114 8.87 -3.78 0.59
N PHE A 115 8.85 -3.06 1.71
CA PHE A 115 8.69 -1.60 1.75
C PHE A 115 9.97 -0.84 1.37
N SER A 116 11.10 -1.55 1.25
CA SER A 116 12.37 -0.98 0.78
C SER A 116 12.58 -1.16 -0.74
N LEU A 117 11.71 -1.94 -1.40
CA LEU A 117 11.82 -2.25 -2.81
C LEU A 117 10.91 -1.31 -3.62
N PRO A 118 11.48 -0.48 -4.52
CA PRO A 118 10.76 0.64 -5.12
C PRO A 118 9.75 0.23 -6.20
N ASN A 119 10.05 -0.82 -6.96
CA ASN A 119 9.32 -1.15 -8.18
C ASN A 119 8.28 -2.25 -7.95
N THR A 120 7.23 -2.27 -8.76
CA THR A 120 6.16 -3.28 -8.69
C THR A 120 5.93 -3.96 -10.02
N LEU A 121 5.72 -5.27 -9.96
CA LEU A 121 5.17 -6.04 -11.06
C LEU A 121 3.95 -6.82 -10.56
N VAL A 122 2.84 -6.69 -11.26
CA VAL A 122 1.61 -7.46 -11.05
C VAL A 122 1.36 -8.31 -12.29
N VAL A 123 1.12 -9.60 -12.08
CA VAL A 123 0.70 -10.57 -13.09
C VAL A 123 -0.74 -10.96 -12.79
N GLU A 124 -1.66 -10.56 -13.65
CA GLU A 124 -3.11 -10.79 -13.46
C GLU A 124 -3.63 -11.76 -14.52
N GLY A 125 -4.19 -12.87 -14.08
CA GLY A 125 -4.76 -13.89 -14.95
C GLY A 125 -6.08 -13.42 -15.60
N ASP A 126 -6.38 -13.98 -16.77
CA ASP A 126 -7.56 -13.62 -17.59
C ASP A 126 -8.62 -14.75 -17.68
N GLY A 127 -8.46 -15.78 -16.86
CA GLY A 127 -9.24 -17.01 -16.84
C GLY A 127 -8.63 -18.18 -17.62
N ALA A 128 -7.56 -17.95 -18.38
CA ALA A 128 -6.71 -19.02 -18.92
C ALA A 128 -5.39 -19.11 -18.15
N GLU A 129 -4.89 -20.33 -17.97
CA GLU A 129 -3.60 -20.54 -17.31
C GLU A 129 -2.49 -19.82 -18.09
N THR A 130 -1.82 -18.91 -17.40
CA THR A 130 -0.63 -18.22 -17.88
C THR A 130 0.53 -18.54 -16.98
N THR A 131 1.63 -19.04 -17.55
CA THR A 131 2.88 -19.23 -16.81
C THR A 131 3.81 -18.05 -17.05
N TYR A 132 4.51 -17.60 -16.02
CA TYR A 132 5.51 -16.55 -16.11
C TYR A 132 6.87 -17.00 -15.58
N GLU A 133 7.92 -16.42 -16.15
CA GLU A 133 9.27 -16.46 -15.60
C GLU A 133 9.93 -15.11 -15.87
N PHE A 134 10.37 -14.41 -14.83
CA PHE A 134 11.12 -13.17 -14.99
C PHE A 134 12.33 -13.08 -14.07
N MET A 135 13.29 -12.24 -14.46
CA MET A 135 14.50 -11.97 -13.68
C MET A 135 14.73 -10.47 -13.57
N VAL A 136 15.15 -10.01 -12.39
CA VAL A 136 15.55 -8.63 -12.11
C VAL A 136 17.06 -8.57 -11.86
N SER A 137 17.67 -7.38 -11.96
CA SER A 137 19.06 -7.18 -11.55
C SER A 137 19.28 -6.99 -10.06
N GLY A 138 18.24 -6.57 -9.32
CA GLY A 138 18.29 -6.35 -7.88
C GLY A 138 17.61 -7.45 -7.09
N ASP A 139 17.10 -7.05 -5.95
CA ASP A 139 16.34 -7.92 -5.04
C ASP A 139 14.87 -7.97 -5.46
N ILE A 140 14.19 -9.05 -5.08
CA ILE A 140 12.78 -9.27 -5.35
C ILE A 140 12.13 -9.97 -4.16
N LEU A 141 10.90 -9.58 -3.85
CA LEU A 141 10.02 -10.20 -2.87
C LEU A 141 8.59 -10.28 -3.42
N ASN A 142 7.80 -11.23 -2.92
CA ASN A 142 6.35 -11.23 -3.15
C ASN A 142 5.71 -10.04 -2.41
N ASP A 143 4.69 -9.44 -3.01
CA ASP A 143 3.85 -8.41 -2.40
C ASP A 143 2.45 -9.00 -2.07
N PRO A 144 2.31 -9.68 -0.93
CA PRO A 144 1.05 -10.34 -0.58
C PRO A 144 -0.07 -9.33 -0.23
N LEU A 145 0.24 -8.02 -0.12
CA LEU A 145 -0.76 -6.98 0.08
C LEU A 145 -1.49 -6.62 -1.21
N VAL A 146 -0.89 -6.91 -2.36
CA VAL A 146 -1.49 -6.73 -3.68
C VAL A 146 -1.94 -8.06 -4.28
N GLY A 147 -1.09 -9.09 -4.20
CA GLY A 147 -1.35 -10.42 -4.76
C GLY A 147 -0.35 -11.44 -4.22
N ALA A 148 -0.84 -12.38 -3.41
CA ALA A 148 0.00 -13.42 -2.82
C ALA A 148 0.23 -14.54 -3.83
N THR A 149 1.50 -14.91 -4.02
CA THR A 149 1.91 -16.08 -4.81
C THR A 149 1.40 -17.39 -4.20
N GLU A 150 1.18 -18.40 -5.03
CA GLU A 150 0.85 -19.74 -4.57
C GLU A 150 2.08 -20.58 -4.18
N SER A 151 1.83 -21.74 -3.54
CA SER A 151 2.89 -22.62 -3.06
C SER A 151 3.75 -23.24 -4.17
N ASP A 152 3.24 -23.29 -5.39
CA ASP A 152 3.93 -23.84 -6.56
C ASP A 152 4.82 -22.79 -7.26
N ASP A 153 4.69 -21.53 -6.87
CA ASP A 153 5.54 -20.46 -7.35
C ASP A 153 6.92 -20.51 -6.68
N SER A 154 7.90 -19.95 -7.36
CA SER A 154 9.28 -19.91 -6.87
C SER A 154 9.88 -18.53 -7.03
N LEU A 155 10.50 -18.07 -5.95
CA LEU A 155 11.28 -16.84 -5.91
C LEU A 155 12.70 -17.18 -5.43
N THR A 156 13.69 -17.05 -6.29
CA THR A 156 15.08 -17.41 -5.94
C THR A 156 16.07 -16.62 -6.77
N ASN A 157 17.05 -15.98 -6.12
CA ASN A 157 18.16 -15.28 -6.76
C ASN A 157 17.72 -14.26 -7.85
N GLY A 158 16.82 -13.33 -7.49
CA GLY A 158 16.35 -12.31 -8.43
C GLY A 158 15.43 -12.86 -9.53
N LYS A 159 14.95 -14.10 -9.40
CA LYS A 159 14.10 -14.76 -10.39
C LYS A 159 12.79 -15.20 -9.77
N ALA A 160 11.69 -14.86 -10.43
CA ALA A 160 10.36 -15.38 -10.11
C ALA A 160 9.89 -16.33 -11.22
N LYS A 161 9.15 -17.37 -10.82
CA LYS A 161 8.37 -18.22 -11.71
C LYS A 161 7.07 -18.59 -11.05
N GLY A 162 6.01 -18.64 -11.83
CA GLY A 162 4.71 -19.06 -11.33
C GLY A 162 3.68 -19.16 -12.42
N SER A 163 2.42 -19.24 -12.01
CA SER A 163 1.29 -19.30 -12.92
C SER A 163 0.03 -18.68 -12.34
N VAL A 164 -0.68 -17.89 -13.14
CA VAL A 164 -1.99 -17.34 -12.78
C VAL A 164 -3.08 -17.86 -13.70
N THR A 165 -4.30 -17.99 -13.21
CA THR A 165 -5.50 -18.26 -14.04
C THR A 165 -6.53 -17.15 -13.87
N ASP A 166 -7.19 -17.06 -12.72
CA ASP A 166 -8.13 -15.97 -12.37
C ASP A 166 -7.55 -15.04 -11.28
N GLY A 167 -6.36 -15.36 -10.78
CA GLY A 167 -5.71 -14.72 -9.65
C GLY A 167 -4.69 -13.65 -10.03
N ILE A 168 -4.04 -13.11 -9.00
CA ILE A 168 -3.04 -12.07 -9.13
C ILE A 168 -1.81 -12.46 -8.31
N ASP A 169 -0.65 -12.43 -8.95
CA ASP A 169 0.64 -12.45 -8.28
C ASP A 169 1.29 -11.09 -8.34
N ALA A 170 1.74 -10.58 -7.20
CA ALA A 170 2.42 -9.31 -7.13
C ALA A 170 3.82 -9.45 -6.52
N PHE A 171 4.71 -8.59 -7.00
CA PHE A 171 6.12 -8.56 -6.61
C PHE A 171 6.58 -7.13 -6.39
N ARG A 172 7.41 -6.93 -5.37
CA ARG A 172 8.26 -5.74 -5.24
C ARG A 172 9.68 -6.09 -5.62
N PHE A 173 10.39 -5.20 -6.31
CA PHE A 173 11.77 -5.43 -6.70
C PHE A 173 12.58 -4.13 -6.83
N SER A 174 13.89 -4.26 -6.96
CA SER A 174 14.82 -3.17 -7.28
C SER A 174 15.59 -3.43 -8.59
N GLY A 175 16.01 -2.35 -9.25
CA GLY A 175 16.71 -2.39 -10.53
C GLY A 175 15.82 -2.87 -11.70
N ASP A 176 16.43 -3.29 -12.81
CA ASP A 176 15.68 -3.58 -14.03
C ASP A 176 15.25 -5.05 -14.17
N ILE A 177 14.11 -5.26 -14.86
CA ILE A 177 13.77 -6.56 -15.43
C ILE A 177 14.74 -6.89 -16.57
N LYS A 178 15.51 -7.97 -16.43
CA LYS A 178 16.48 -8.47 -17.43
C LYS A 178 15.90 -9.51 -18.37
N LYS A 179 14.83 -10.18 -17.96
CA LYS A 179 14.14 -11.20 -18.76
C LYS A 179 12.68 -11.28 -18.34
N MET A 180 11.79 -11.41 -19.31
CA MET A 180 10.38 -11.71 -19.10
C MET A 180 9.96 -12.78 -20.11
N ASN A 181 9.44 -13.90 -19.61
CA ASN A 181 8.81 -14.94 -20.40
C ASN A 181 7.38 -15.11 -19.89
N LEU A 182 6.42 -15.00 -20.80
CA LEU A 182 5.00 -15.22 -20.53
C LEU A 182 4.48 -16.24 -21.54
N VAL A 183 3.77 -17.26 -21.08
CA VAL A 183 3.07 -18.22 -21.93
C VAL A 183 1.61 -18.25 -21.49
N GLY A 184 0.78 -17.51 -22.23
CA GLY A 184 -0.60 -17.19 -21.90
C GLY A 184 -0.88 -15.72 -22.16
N ASP A 185 -2.03 -15.24 -21.71
CA ASP A 185 -2.56 -13.92 -22.03
C ASP A 185 -2.76 -13.02 -20.78
N ALA A 186 -2.18 -13.38 -19.63
CA ALA A 186 -2.20 -12.56 -18.42
C ALA A 186 -1.76 -11.10 -18.68
N ALA A 187 -2.41 -10.18 -17.98
CA ALA A 187 -2.01 -8.78 -17.98
C ALA A 187 -0.79 -8.57 -17.08
N LEU A 188 0.12 -7.70 -17.52
CA LEU A 188 1.26 -7.26 -16.73
C LEU A 188 1.11 -5.77 -16.43
N THR A 189 1.09 -5.42 -15.15
CA THR A 189 1.15 -4.03 -14.69
C THR A 189 2.50 -3.78 -14.03
N PHE A 190 3.19 -2.74 -14.48
CA PHE A 190 4.54 -2.41 -14.05
C PHE A 190 4.60 -0.96 -13.57
N GLU A 191 5.17 -0.76 -12.39
CA GLU A 191 5.46 0.56 -11.83
C GLU A 191 6.95 0.62 -11.49
N ASP A 192 7.65 1.55 -12.13
CA ASP A 192 9.06 1.85 -11.89
C ASP A 192 9.16 3.17 -11.14
N ASN A 193 9.78 3.09 -9.96
CA ASN A 193 9.96 4.19 -9.03
C ASN A 193 11.45 4.40 -8.68
N ASP A 194 12.40 3.75 -9.38
CA ASP A 194 13.85 3.91 -9.16
C ASP A 194 14.63 4.57 -10.29
N GLY A 195 14.07 4.67 -11.50
CA GLY A 195 14.39 5.69 -12.52
C GLY A 195 15.45 5.35 -13.58
#